data_AF-A0A958FWP8-F1
#
_entry.id   AF-A0A958FWP8-F1
#
_cell.length_a   1.000
_cell.length_b   1.000
_cell.length_c   1.000
_cell.angle_alpha   90.00
_cell.angle_beta   90.00
_cell.angle_gamma   90.00
#
_symmetry.space_group_name_H-M   'P 1'
#
loop_
_entity.id
_entity.type
_entity.pdbx_description
1 polymer ?
#
loop_
_entity_poly.entity_id
_entity_poly.type
_entity_poly.pdbx_seq_one_letter_code
_entity_poly.pdbx_strand_id
1 'polypeptide(L)'
;VGPYQFTHMAAHQAWYACVNALFGGIKKFKVDYSVVPWCTFTDPEVATVGLNETTAAKRNIAFEVTKYHLDDLDRAIVEDERKGFVKILTVPRKDKILGATIVGAHAGEQISELISAMKNKVGLNKILSTIHIYPTWGEANKFAAGAWKRAHAPELLLSMVRKFHNWSRWSL
;
A
#
# COMPACT_ATOMS: atom_id res chain seq x y z
N VAL A 1 -22.15 -14.86 -13.92
CA VAL A 1 -21.93 -13.90 -12.81
C VAL A 1 -20.45 -13.90 -12.47
N GLY A 2 -19.80 -12.73 -12.44
CA GLY A 2 -18.37 -12.62 -12.11
C GLY A 2 -18.10 -12.84 -10.61
N PRO A 3 -16.87 -13.19 -10.21
CA PRO A 3 -16.53 -13.50 -8.80
C PRO A 3 -16.60 -12.29 -7.86
N TYR A 4 -16.69 -11.06 -8.39
CA TYR A 4 -16.75 -9.82 -7.62
C TYR A 4 -17.92 -8.97 -8.08
N GLN A 5 -18.74 -8.49 -7.13
CA GLN A 5 -19.92 -7.68 -7.40
C GLN A 5 -19.61 -6.17 -7.27
N PHE A 6 -18.66 -5.68 -8.07
CA PHE A 6 -18.29 -4.26 -8.10
C PHE A 6 -18.36 -3.68 -9.52
N THR A 7 -18.71 -2.40 -9.64
CA THR A 7 -18.86 -1.71 -10.93
C THR A 7 -17.54 -1.62 -11.70
N HIS A 8 -16.41 -1.32 -11.03
CA HIS A 8 -15.08 -1.34 -11.65
C HIS A 8 -14.68 -2.73 -12.14
N MET A 9 -15.11 -3.79 -11.44
CA MET A 9 -14.87 -5.17 -11.86
C MET A 9 -15.72 -5.56 -13.07
N ALA A 10 -16.97 -5.10 -13.13
CA ALA A 10 -17.84 -5.32 -14.29
C ALA A 10 -17.27 -4.63 -15.54
N ALA A 11 -16.84 -3.38 -15.42
CA ALA A 11 -16.21 -2.64 -16.52
C ALA A 11 -14.90 -3.31 -16.99
N HIS A 12 -14.04 -3.72 -16.05
CA HIS A 12 -12.81 -4.43 -16.37
C HIS A 12 -13.09 -5.77 -17.08
N GLN A 13 -14.04 -6.56 -16.58
CA GLN A 13 -14.44 -7.83 -17.22
C GLN A 13 -15.05 -7.64 -18.60
N ALA A 14 -15.86 -6.61 -18.80
CA ALA A 14 -16.47 -6.29 -20.08
C ALA A 14 -15.41 -6.05 -21.16
N TRP A 15 -14.33 -5.35 -20.84
CA TRP A 15 -13.22 -5.16 -21.78
C TRP A 15 -12.61 -6.49 -22.24
N TYR A 16 -12.28 -7.40 -21.32
CA TYR A 16 -11.75 -8.72 -21.69
C TYR A 16 -12.76 -9.57 -22.46
N ALA A 17 -14.05 -9.48 -22.10
CA ALA A 17 -15.11 -10.18 -22.81
C ALA A 17 -15.21 -9.70 -24.26
N CYS A 18 -15.22 -8.38 -24.50
CA CYS A 18 -15.24 -7.79 -25.83
C CYS A 18 -14.01 -8.18 -26.65
N VAL A 19 -12.80 -8.03 -26.10
CA VAL A 19 -11.55 -8.36 -26.81
C VAL A 19 -11.48 -9.85 -27.14
N ASN A 20 -11.87 -10.73 -26.22
CA ASN A 20 -11.87 -12.17 -26.47
C ASN A 20 -12.99 -12.59 -27.44
N ALA A 21 -14.13 -11.90 -27.46
CA ALA A 21 -15.19 -12.17 -28.44
C ALA A 21 -14.74 -11.79 -29.86
N LEU A 22 -14.07 -10.65 -30.02
CA LEU A 22 -13.62 -10.14 -31.32
C LEU A 22 -12.34 -10.85 -31.83
N PHE A 23 -11.39 -11.13 -30.95
CA PHE A 23 -10.03 -11.56 -31.32
C PHE A 23 -9.58 -12.88 -30.66
N GLY A 24 -10.47 -13.56 -29.93
CA GLY A 24 -10.14 -14.77 -29.16
C GLY A 24 -9.74 -15.99 -30.00
N GLY A 25 -9.97 -15.96 -31.31
CA GLY A 25 -9.44 -16.95 -32.25
C GLY A 25 -7.93 -16.83 -32.49
N ILE A 26 -7.37 -15.63 -32.30
CA ILE A 26 -5.92 -15.36 -32.44
C ILE A 26 -5.25 -15.46 -31.07
N LYS A 27 -5.79 -14.78 -30.06
CA LYS A 27 -5.24 -14.76 -28.71
C LYS A 27 -6.32 -14.49 -27.67
N LYS A 28 -6.38 -15.35 -26.66
CA LYS A 28 -7.23 -15.14 -25.48
C LYS A 28 -6.45 -14.47 -24.38
N PHE A 29 -7.03 -13.41 -23.81
CA PHE A 29 -6.51 -12.71 -22.66
C PHE A 29 -7.26 -13.18 -21.40
N LYS A 30 -6.51 -13.66 -20.40
CA LYS A 30 -7.08 -13.99 -19.09
C LYS A 30 -7.20 -12.73 -18.26
N VAL A 31 -8.33 -12.58 -17.57
CA VAL A 31 -8.52 -11.49 -16.62
C VAL A 31 -7.57 -11.69 -15.44
N ASP A 32 -6.74 -10.69 -15.17
CA ASP A 32 -5.85 -10.67 -14.02
C ASP A 32 -6.58 -10.15 -12.78
N TYR A 33 -6.82 -11.04 -11.81
CA TYR A 33 -7.45 -10.73 -10.52
C TYR A 33 -6.43 -10.65 -9.36
N SER A 34 -5.14 -10.53 -9.65
CA SER A 34 -4.10 -10.50 -8.60
C SER A 34 -4.16 -9.25 -7.72
N VAL A 35 -4.70 -8.14 -8.24
CA VAL A 35 -4.78 -6.85 -7.56
C VAL A 35 -6.20 -6.28 -7.72
N VAL A 36 -7.16 -6.87 -7.02
CA VAL A 36 -8.55 -6.40 -6.99
C VAL A 36 -8.75 -5.48 -5.79
N PRO A 37 -9.10 -4.20 -6.01
CA PRO A 37 -9.41 -3.29 -4.91
C PRO A 37 -10.88 -3.34 -4.49
N TRP A 38 -11.13 -2.99 -3.24
CA TRP A 38 -12.45 -2.80 -2.65
C TRP A 38 -12.38 -1.60 -1.70
N CYS A 39 -13.25 -0.60 -1.89
CA CYS A 39 -13.57 0.40 -0.87
C CYS A 39 -15.02 0.28 -0.36
N THR A 40 -15.20 0.32 0.96
CA THR A 40 -16.50 0.48 1.61
C THR A 40 -16.61 1.93 2.07
N PHE A 41 -17.56 2.68 1.50
CA PHE A 41 -17.74 4.11 1.73
C PHE A 41 -18.55 4.41 3.00
N THR A 42 -18.10 3.88 4.12
CA THR A 42 -18.54 4.28 5.47
C THR A 42 -17.81 5.54 5.92
N ASP A 43 -18.15 6.04 7.10
CA ASP A 43 -17.41 7.11 7.76
C ASP A 43 -16.78 6.60 9.08
N PRO A 44 -15.45 6.41 9.15
CA PRO A 44 -14.47 6.57 8.07
C PRO A 44 -14.54 5.45 7.02
N GLU A 45 -13.97 5.70 5.84
CA GLU A 45 -13.92 4.74 4.73
C GLU A 45 -12.99 3.56 5.06
N VAL A 46 -13.23 2.42 4.42
CA VAL A 46 -12.37 1.23 4.50
C VAL A 46 -11.99 0.77 3.11
N ALA A 47 -10.74 1.02 2.71
CA ALA A 47 -10.19 0.62 1.41
C ALA A 47 -9.18 -0.51 1.56
N THR A 48 -9.23 -1.50 0.67
CA THR A 48 -8.37 -2.70 0.71
C THR A 48 -7.94 -3.13 -0.69
N VAL A 49 -6.77 -3.76 -0.76
CA VAL A 49 -6.26 -4.42 -1.97
C VAL A 49 -5.37 -5.60 -1.59
N GLY A 50 -5.46 -6.70 -2.33
CA GLY A 50 -4.58 -7.86 -2.13
C GLY A 50 -4.91 -8.70 -0.89
N LEU A 51 -3.87 -9.21 -0.22
CA LEU A 51 -4.03 -10.05 0.97
C LEU A 51 -4.26 -9.22 2.23
N ASN A 52 -5.17 -9.70 3.09
CA ASN A 52 -5.21 -9.35 4.50
C ASN A 52 -4.58 -10.46 5.36
N GLU A 53 -4.34 -10.18 6.64
CA GLU A 53 -3.69 -11.11 7.58
C GLU A 53 -4.42 -12.44 7.68
N THR A 54 -5.76 -12.41 7.78
CA THR A 54 -6.59 -13.62 7.84
C THR A 54 -6.42 -14.49 6.61
N THR A 55 -6.40 -13.88 5.42
CA THR A 55 -6.27 -14.62 4.15
C THR A 55 -4.84 -15.09 3.92
N ALA A 56 -3.85 -14.30 4.31
CA ALA A 56 -2.45 -14.68 4.26
C ALA A 56 -2.17 -15.87 5.19
N ALA A 57 -2.65 -15.82 6.43
CA ALA A 57 -2.55 -16.91 7.41
C ALA A 57 -3.27 -18.18 6.91
N LYS A 58 -4.52 -18.07 6.44
CA LYS A 58 -5.26 -19.22 5.88
C LYS A 58 -4.55 -19.88 4.69
N ARG A 59 -3.77 -19.10 3.93
CA ARG A 59 -3.00 -19.59 2.77
C ARG A 59 -1.56 -20.00 3.13
N ASN A 60 -1.18 -19.97 4.41
CA ASN A 60 0.19 -20.20 4.88
C ASN A 60 1.24 -19.34 4.14
N ILE A 61 0.88 -18.09 3.83
CA ILE A 61 1.80 -17.13 3.22
C ILE A 61 2.47 -16.35 4.35
N ALA A 62 3.80 -16.39 4.44
CA ALA A 62 4.53 -15.60 5.42
C ALA A 62 4.41 -14.10 5.08
N PHE A 63 4.15 -13.27 6.10
CA PHE A 63 4.00 -11.83 5.96
C PHE A 63 4.54 -11.09 7.19
N GLU A 64 4.92 -9.83 6.97
CA GLU A 64 5.14 -8.82 8.00
C GLU A 64 4.10 -7.73 7.87
N VAL A 65 3.67 -7.16 8.99
CA VAL A 65 2.70 -6.06 9.03
C VAL A 65 3.41 -4.77 9.39
N THR A 66 3.18 -3.72 8.61
CA THR A 66 3.51 -2.35 8.97
C THR A 66 2.22 -1.56 9.09
N LYS A 67 2.10 -0.76 10.16
CA LYS A 67 0.95 0.10 10.41
C LYS A 67 1.43 1.51 10.72
N TYR A 68 0.81 2.49 10.09
CA TYR A 68 0.98 3.91 10.35
C TYR A 68 -0.39 4.49 10.69
N HIS A 69 -0.48 5.25 11.78
CA HIS A 69 -1.74 5.81 12.25
C HIS A 69 -1.94 7.22 11.70
N LEU A 70 -3.19 7.59 11.40
CA LEU A 70 -3.50 8.88 10.78
C LEU A 70 -3.48 10.04 11.78
N ASP A 71 -3.44 9.77 13.09
CA ASP A 71 -3.22 10.78 14.12
C ASP A 71 -1.81 11.38 14.11
N ASP A 72 -0.85 10.69 13.47
CA ASP A 72 0.50 11.19 13.19
C ASP A 72 0.60 11.92 11.83
N LEU A 73 -0.49 12.06 11.06
CA LEU A 73 -0.48 12.68 9.74
C LEU A 73 -0.91 14.15 9.82
N ASP A 74 -0.02 15.07 9.41
CA ASP A 74 -0.29 16.51 9.47
C ASP A 74 -1.58 16.92 8.74
N ARG A 75 -1.86 16.34 7.57
CA ARG A 75 -3.11 16.63 6.84
C ARG A 75 -4.36 16.25 7.64
N ALA A 76 -4.33 15.07 8.28
CA ALA A 76 -5.42 14.60 9.12
C ALA A 76 -5.60 15.45 10.38
N ILE A 77 -4.49 15.94 10.96
CA ILE A 77 -4.52 16.87 12.11
C ILE A 77 -5.15 18.19 11.70
N VAL A 78 -4.78 18.74 10.53
CA VAL A 78 -5.28 20.01 10.00
C VAL A 78 -6.78 19.96 9.70
N GLU A 79 -7.29 18.82 9.22
CA GLU A 79 -8.71 18.62 8.90
C GLU A 79 -9.53 18.02 10.06
N ASP A 80 -8.91 17.78 11.22
CA ASP A 80 -9.50 17.08 12.39
C ASP A 80 -10.02 15.64 12.11
N GLU A 81 -9.50 15.01 11.05
CA GLU A 81 -9.89 13.67 10.57
C GLU A 81 -8.84 12.60 10.94
N ARG A 82 -8.52 12.50 12.22
CA ARG A 82 -7.38 11.71 12.73
C ARG A 82 -7.62 10.22 12.87
N LYS A 83 -8.87 9.78 12.66
CA LYS A 83 -9.27 8.38 12.90
C LYS A 83 -8.76 7.48 11.78
N GLY A 84 -8.04 6.43 12.17
CA GLY A 84 -7.72 5.32 11.27
C GLY A 84 -6.23 5.11 11.08
N PHE A 85 -5.88 4.40 10.00
CA PHE A 85 -4.53 3.93 9.75
C PHE A 85 -4.33 3.48 8.30
N VAL A 86 -3.06 3.47 7.87
CA VAL A 86 -2.57 2.71 6.73
C VAL A 86 -1.88 1.45 7.25
N LYS A 87 -2.32 0.27 6.78
CA LYS A 87 -1.72 -1.03 7.09
C LYS A 87 -1.27 -1.71 5.81
N ILE A 88 -0.01 -2.15 5.79
CA ILE A 88 0.60 -2.80 4.62
C ILE A 88 1.19 -4.14 5.06
N LEU A 89 0.87 -5.19 4.31
CA LEU A 89 1.49 -6.50 4.43
C LEU A 89 2.63 -6.61 3.42
N THR A 90 3.79 -7.08 3.87
CA THR A 90 4.96 -7.29 3.01
C THR A 90 5.50 -8.72 3.15
N VAL A 91 6.27 -9.16 2.16
CA VAL A 91 7.05 -10.40 2.29
C VAL A 91 8.13 -10.17 3.35
N PRO A 92 8.38 -11.12 4.27
CA PRO A 92 9.34 -10.90 5.34
C PRO A 92 10.71 -10.43 4.83
N ARG A 93 11.22 -9.36 5.44
CA ARG A 93 12.52 -8.73 5.11
C ARG A 93 12.63 -8.18 3.68
N LYS A 94 11.54 -8.08 2.92
CA LYS A 94 11.51 -7.57 1.55
C LYS A 94 10.45 -6.48 1.45
N ASP A 95 10.70 -5.47 0.63
CA ASP A 95 9.78 -4.35 0.45
C ASP A 95 8.58 -4.67 -0.49
N LYS A 96 8.42 -5.94 -0.87
CA LYS A 96 7.35 -6.39 -1.76
C LYS A 96 6.02 -6.43 -1.01
N ILE A 97 5.07 -5.64 -1.50
CA ILE A 97 3.70 -5.54 -0.97
C ILE A 97 2.90 -6.80 -1.33
N LEU A 98 2.23 -7.37 -0.34
CA LEU A 98 1.29 -8.50 -0.45
C LEU A 98 -0.18 -8.05 -0.41
N GLY A 99 -0.44 -6.94 0.27
CA GLY A 99 -1.74 -6.30 0.35
C GLY A 99 -1.71 -5.10 1.26
N ALA A 100 -2.78 -4.32 1.23
CA ALA A 100 -2.92 -3.13 2.04
C ALA A 100 -4.38 -2.91 2.48
N THR A 101 -4.52 -2.17 3.57
CA THR A 101 -5.80 -1.71 4.12
C THR A 101 -5.62 -0.30 4.64
N ILE A 102 -6.46 0.62 4.19
CA ILE A 102 -6.53 1.98 4.69
C ILE A 102 -7.90 2.16 5.33
N VAL A 103 -7.92 2.65 6.57
CA VAL A 103 -9.12 3.11 7.26
C VAL A 103 -8.92 4.60 7.52
N GLY A 104 -9.86 5.45 7.12
CA GLY A 104 -9.76 6.90 7.33
C GLY A 104 -10.53 7.71 6.30
N ALA A 105 -10.54 9.03 6.45
CA ALA A 105 -11.09 9.94 5.45
C ALA A 105 -10.36 9.74 4.10
N HIS A 106 -11.10 9.69 3.00
CA HIS A 106 -10.56 9.52 1.64
C HIS A 106 -9.75 8.22 1.42
N ALA A 107 -9.99 7.14 2.19
CA ALA A 107 -9.26 5.88 2.04
C ALA A 107 -9.35 5.30 0.62
N GLY A 108 -10.50 5.43 -0.04
CA GLY A 108 -10.76 4.98 -1.40
C GLY A 108 -9.91 5.68 -2.46
N GLU A 109 -9.52 6.94 -2.22
CA GLU A 109 -8.61 7.68 -3.09
C GLU A 109 -7.15 7.33 -2.76
N GLN A 110 -6.80 7.28 -1.48
CA GLN A 110 -5.44 6.99 -0.99
C GLN A 110 -4.91 5.60 -1.43
N ILE A 111 -5.79 4.59 -1.51
CA ILE A 111 -5.40 3.22 -1.85
C ILE A 111 -4.88 3.09 -3.30
N SER A 112 -5.19 4.05 -4.17
CA SER A 112 -4.83 4.04 -5.60
C SER A 112 -3.34 3.88 -5.85
N GLU A 113 -2.50 4.53 -5.05
CA GLU A 113 -1.04 4.39 -5.16
C GLU A 113 -0.60 2.94 -4.86
N LEU A 114 -1.13 2.33 -3.80
CA LEU A 114 -0.79 0.97 -3.41
C LEU A 114 -1.31 -0.07 -4.42
N ILE A 115 -2.47 0.17 -5.03
CA ILE A 115 -2.98 -0.63 -6.17
C ILE A 115 -1.99 -0.58 -7.33
N SER A 116 -1.58 0.62 -7.75
CA SER A 116 -0.62 0.81 -8.84
C SER A 116 0.73 0.19 -8.51
N ALA A 117 1.20 0.37 -7.28
CA ALA A 117 2.46 -0.20 -6.82
C ALA A 117 2.45 -1.73 -6.86
N MET A 118 1.38 -2.37 -6.36
CA MET A 118 1.22 -3.81 -6.42
C MET A 118 1.15 -4.32 -7.86
N LYS A 119 0.36 -3.67 -8.73
CA LYS A 119 0.21 -4.05 -10.14
C LYS A 119 1.54 -4.00 -10.88
N ASN A 120 2.35 -2.98 -10.60
CA ASN A 120 3.64 -2.73 -11.25
C ASN A 120 4.84 -3.30 -10.48
N LYS A 121 4.61 -4.06 -9.41
CA LYS A 121 5.66 -4.66 -8.55
C LYS A 121 6.65 -3.63 -8.00
N VAL A 122 6.16 -2.43 -7.69
CA VAL A 122 6.89 -1.38 -6.99
C VAL A 122 6.85 -1.67 -5.49
N GLY A 123 8.01 -1.72 -4.85
CA GLY A 123 8.13 -1.98 -3.41
C GLY A 123 8.14 -0.70 -2.56
N LEU A 124 8.06 -0.87 -1.24
CA LEU A 124 8.00 0.24 -0.28
C LEU A 124 9.20 1.19 -0.35
N ASN A 125 10.41 0.72 -0.70
CA ASN A 125 11.55 1.64 -0.82
C ASN A 125 11.31 2.69 -1.91
N LYS A 126 10.64 2.32 -3.01
CA LYS A 126 10.34 3.24 -4.10
C LYS A 126 9.27 4.24 -3.70
N ILE A 127 8.20 3.79 -3.03
CA ILE A 127 7.17 4.68 -2.45
C ILE A 127 7.82 5.69 -1.51
N LEU A 128 8.70 5.23 -0.61
CA LEU A 128 9.41 6.10 0.32
C LEU A 128 10.30 7.14 -0.39
N SER A 129 10.95 6.75 -1.50
CA SER A 129 11.81 7.65 -2.29
C SER A 129 11.04 8.65 -3.15
N THR A 130 9.74 8.43 -3.36
CA THR A 130 8.89 9.34 -4.15
C THR A 130 8.61 10.62 -3.38
N ILE A 131 8.76 11.76 -4.07
CA ILE A 131 8.35 13.06 -3.53
C ILE A 131 6.83 13.12 -3.51
N HIS A 132 6.26 13.12 -2.31
CA HIS A 132 4.84 13.36 -2.08
C HIS A 132 4.63 14.84 -1.78
N ILE A 133 3.51 15.38 -2.24
CA ILE A 133 3.10 16.75 -1.93
C ILE A 133 2.74 16.83 -0.44
N TYR A 134 3.11 17.93 0.21
CA TYR A 134 2.84 18.20 1.61
C TYR A 134 1.98 19.46 1.80
N PRO A 135 1.00 19.49 2.72
CA PRO A 135 0.45 18.35 3.45
C PRO A 135 -0.67 17.66 2.65
N THR A 136 -0.57 16.35 2.40
CA THR A 136 -1.62 15.58 1.72
C THR A 136 -1.89 14.21 2.34
N TRP A 137 -3.09 13.68 2.09
CA TRP A 137 -3.50 12.33 2.51
C TRP A 137 -2.58 11.23 1.96
N GLY A 138 -2.05 11.39 0.74
CA GLY A 138 -1.14 10.42 0.13
C GLY A 138 0.18 10.22 0.88
N GLU A 139 0.60 11.19 1.71
CA GLU A 139 1.82 11.05 2.52
C GLU A 139 1.72 9.92 3.54
N ALA A 140 0.51 9.49 3.93
CA ALA A 140 0.32 8.37 4.84
C ALA A 140 0.96 7.07 4.29
N ASN A 141 0.90 6.85 2.96
CA ASN A 141 1.56 5.71 2.32
C ASN A 141 3.09 5.82 2.38
N LYS A 142 3.65 7.03 2.16
CA LYS A 142 5.07 7.32 2.33
C LYS A 142 5.53 7.09 3.76
N PHE A 143 4.78 7.55 4.75
CA PHE A 143 5.12 7.37 6.16
C PHE A 143 4.99 5.92 6.62
N ALA A 144 4.00 5.17 6.11
CA ALA A 144 3.95 3.72 6.29
C ALA A 144 5.19 3.03 5.70
N ALA A 145 5.61 3.39 4.48
CA ALA A 145 6.84 2.88 3.90
C ALA A 145 8.09 3.27 4.73
N GLY A 146 8.10 4.47 5.31
CA GLY A 146 9.13 4.93 6.23
C GLY A 146 9.18 4.13 7.54
N ALA A 147 8.02 3.81 8.12
CA ALA A 147 7.92 2.96 9.29
C ALA A 147 8.48 1.56 9.02
N TRP A 148 8.12 0.97 7.88
CA TRP A 148 8.71 -0.30 7.42
C TRP A 148 10.24 -0.18 7.29
N LYS A 149 10.73 0.89 6.64
CA LYS A 149 12.17 1.08 6.42
C LYS A 149 12.95 1.22 7.73
N ARG A 150 12.41 1.93 8.72
CA ARG A 150 13.01 2.08 10.05
C ARG A 150 13.12 0.74 10.78
N ALA A 151 12.09 -0.10 10.71
CA ALA A 151 12.10 -1.44 11.29
C ALA A 151 13.13 -2.38 10.64
N HIS A 152 13.58 -2.05 9.43
CA HIS A 152 14.54 -2.83 8.64
C HIS A 152 15.91 -2.15 8.50
N ALA A 153 16.16 -1.06 9.24
CA ALA A 153 17.43 -0.36 9.20
C ALA A 153 18.52 -1.21 9.87
N PRO A 154 19.69 -1.42 9.24
CA PRO A 154 20.76 -2.21 9.83
C PRO A 154 21.31 -1.53 11.09
N GLU A 155 21.19 -2.20 12.24
CA GLU A 155 21.59 -1.67 13.56
C GLU A 155 23.07 -1.28 13.62
N LEU A 156 23.94 -2.07 12.99
CA LEU A 156 25.36 -1.78 12.83
C LEU A 156 25.59 -0.42 12.18
N LEU A 157 24.88 -0.14 11.10
CA LEU A 157 25.01 1.11 10.35
C LEU A 157 24.48 2.29 11.16
N LEU A 158 23.35 2.12 11.87
CA LEU A 158 22.84 3.11 12.81
C LEU A 158 23.82 3.40 13.97
N SER A 159 24.55 2.38 14.43
CA SER A 159 25.56 2.54 15.48
C SER A 159 26.78 3.29 14.97
N MET A 160 27.22 3.02 13.73
CA MET A 160 28.34 3.72 13.08
C MET A 160 28.00 5.19 12.82
N VAL A 161 26.81 5.47 12.29
CA VAL A 161 26.33 6.85 12.06
C VAL A 161 26.25 7.62 13.39
N ARG A 162 25.76 6.99 14.46
CA ARG A 162 25.77 7.61 15.81
C ARG A 162 27.18 7.94 16.28
N LYS A 163 28.13 7.02 16.13
CA LYS A 163 29.55 7.27 16.48
C LYS A 163 30.15 8.41 15.65
N PHE A 164 29.86 8.45 14.35
CA PHE A 164 30.32 9.51 13.46
C PHE A 164 29.73 10.88 13.83
N HIS A 165 28.41 10.98 14.04
CA HIS A 165 27.75 12.22 14.46
C HIS A 165 28.23 12.69 15.84
N ASN A 166 28.50 11.77 16.76
CA ASN A 166 29.09 12.11 18.03
C ASN A 166 30.51 12.64 17.82
N TRP A 167 31.36 12.00 17.03
CA TRP A 167 32.70 12.53 16.74
C TRP A 167 32.64 13.92 16.08
N SER A 168 31.83 14.12 15.05
CA SER A 168 31.73 15.40 14.33
C SER A 168 31.23 16.56 15.20
N ARG A 169 30.47 16.29 16.27
CA ARG A 169 30.01 17.29 17.24
C ARG A 169 31.08 17.77 18.21
N TRP A 170 32.16 17.00 18.39
CA TRP A 170 33.29 17.36 19.25
C TRP A 170 34.50 17.89 18.46
N SER A 171 34.44 17.80 17.13
CA SER A 171 35.49 18.26 16.21
C SER A 171 35.24 19.65 15.61
N LEU A 172 34.21 20.36 16.10
CA LEU A 172 33.87 21.77 15.82
C LEU A 172 33.95 22.56 17.13
#